data_AF-G8ZPI0-F1
#
_entry.id   AF-G8ZPI0-F1
#
_cell.length_a   1.000
_cell.length_b   1.000
_cell.length_c   1.000
_cell.angle_alpha   90.00
_cell.angle_beta   90.00
_cell.angle_gamma   90.00
#
_symmetry.space_group_name_H-M   'P 1'
#
loop_
_entity.id
_entity.type
_entity.pdbx_description
1 polymer ?
#
loop_
_entity_poly.entity_id
_entity_poly.type
_entity_poly.pdbx_seq_one_letter_code
_entity_poly.pdbx_strand_id
1 'polypeptide(L)'
;MKTWSTMPPTIFLGRHVATCSSDQHVKIFRLDKETNEWQLSDSWRAHDSSIVSLDWASPEYGRIIATASYDRTVKLWEEDPDQEECSGRRWAKLCTLNDSKGSLYDVKFAPAHLGLRLASVGNDGTLRVYDALEPSDLRSWTLTSEVKVLSVSSAANLQSDFCLSWCPSRFSPEKLVVCVLDQALIYQRGKDNKLHVAGKLEGHGGLIRSVSWAPSIGRWYQVITTGCKDGKVRIYKVTERVSTSATTTASSISEDLADNNSDITTDVNDSTGSKKGSTPALRIELIGEHDDHKAEVWSVSWNLTGTVLSSAGDDGKVRLWRSTYSNEFRCMSVISAQQQRASQ
;
A
#
# COMPACT_ATOMS: atom_id res chain seq x y z
N MET A 1 -5.01 7.76 -17.00
CA MET A 1 -3.91 7.31 -16.12
C MET A 1 -3.79 5.81 -16.32
N LYS A 2 -2.70 5.31 -16.89
CA LYS A 2 -2.49 3.86 -17.04
C LYS A 2 -1.77 3.40 -15.78
N THR A 3 -2.45 2.71 -14.90
CA THR A 3 -1.84 2.10 -13.72
C THR A 3 -1.39 0.69 -14.09
N TRP A 4 -0.16 0.36 -13.72
CA TRP A 4 0.46 -0.92 -13.98
C TRP A 4 0.79 -1.50 -12.60
N SER A 5 0.22 -2.64 -12.25
CA SER A 5 0.57 -3.35 -11.03
C SER A 5 1.53 -4.49 -11.37
N THR A 6 2.73 -4.43 -10.83
CA THR A 6 3.61 -5.59 -10.77
C THR A 6 3.20 -6.43 -9.56
N MET A 7 2.81 -7.69 -9.79
CA MET A 7 2.30 -8.60 -8.77
C MET A 7 3.23 -8.70 -7.56
N PRO A 8 2.71 -8.87 -6.33
CA PRO A 8 3.51 -9.42 -5.25
C PRO A 8 3.93 -10.86 -5.64
N PRO A 9 5.22 -11.16 -5.86
CA PRO A 9 5.64 -12.44 -6.40
C PRO A 9 6.05 -13.39 -5.28
N THR A 10 5.10 -14.21 -4.83
CA THR A 10 5.39 -15.56 -4.35
C THR A 10 5.32 -16.50 -5.56
N ILE A 11 6.45 -16.61 -6.28
CA ILE A 11 6.76 -17.67 -7.28
C ILE A 11 6.22 -17.50 -8.73
N PHE A 12 5.46 -16.46 -9.10
CA PHE A 12 5.28 -16.11 -10.52
C PHE A 12 6.34 -15.10 -11.00
N LEU A 13 7.25 -15.60 -11.84
CA LEU A 13 8.50 -15.01 -12.37
C LEU A 13 8.39 -13.69 -13.17
N GLY A 14 7.55 -12.71 -12.82
CA GLY A 14 7.50 -11.42 -13.53
C GLY A 14 7.26 -11.55 -15.05
N ARG A 15 6.67 -12.68 -15.48
CA ARG A 15 6.45 -13.07 -16.89
C ARG A 15 5.05 -12.75 -17.39
N HIS A 16 4.18 -12.28 -16.49
CA HIS A 16 2.85 -11.80 -16.86
C HIS A 16 2.70 -10.38 -16.35
N VAL A 17 2.12 -9.53 -17.19
CA VAL A 17 1.81 -8.14 -16.87
C VAL A 17 0.34 -7.93 -17.13
N ALA A 18 -0.36 -7.39 -16.15
CA ALA A 18 -1.72 -6.92 -16.35
C ALA A 18 -1.73 -5.41 -16.52
N THR A 19 -2.63 -4.96 -17.39
CA THR A 19 -2.86 -3.55 -17.66
C THR A 19 -4.33 -3.26 -17.54
N CYS A 20 -4.64 -2.10 -16.97
CA CYS A 20 -6.00 -1.60 -16.87
C CYS A 20 -6.05 -0.14 -17.32
N SER A 21 -7.20 0.28 -17.85
CA SER A 21 -7.32 1.54 -18.57
C SER A 21 -8.73 2.11 -18.45
N SER A 22 -8.88 3.36 -18.90
CA SER A 22 -10.16 4.07 -18.97
C SER A 22 -11.09 3.57 -20.07
N ASP A 23 -10.57 2.76 -21.00
CA ASP A 23 -11.35 2.02 -22.00
C ASP A 23 -12.15 0.86 -21.40
N GLN A 24 -12.12 0.67 -20.08
CA GLN A 24 -12.92 -0.32 -19.34
C GLN A 24 -12.48 -1.77 -19.63
N HIS A 25 -11.31 -1.94 -20.26
CA HIS A 25 -10.71 -3.23 -20.57
C HIS A 25 -9.54 -3.55 -19.64
N VAL A 26 -9.34 -4.85 -19.45
CA VAL A 26 -8.12 -5.41 -18.86
C VAL A 26 -7.41 -6.18 -19.96
N LYS A 27 -6.11 -5.96 -20.07
CA LYS A 27 -5.26 -6.75 -20.97
C LYS A 27 -4.14 -7.42 -20.20
N ILE A 28 -3.95 -8.70 -20.47
CA ILE A 28 -2.89 -9.51 -19.89
C ILE A 28 -1.87 -9.78 -20.98
N PHE A 29 -0.61 -9.51 -20.67
CA PHE A 29 0.52 -9.78 -21.52
C PHE A 29 1.36 -10.88 -20.90
N ARG A 30 1.85 -11.77 -21.75
CA ARG A 30 2.76 -12.85 -21.39
C ARG A 30 4.10 -12.60 -22.06
N LEU A 31 5.18 -12.78 -21.32
CA LEU A 31 6.53 -12.78 -21.85
C LEU A 31 6.83 -14.16 -22.43
N ASP A 32 6.99 -14.22 -23.75
CA ASP A 32 7.41 -15.44 -24.41
C ASP A 32 8.89 -15.73 -24.09
N LYS A 33 9.22 -17.00 -23.83
CA LYS A 33 10.55 -17.42 -23.40
C LYS A 33 11.54 -17.50 -24.56
N GLU A 34 11.06 -17.76 -25.76
CA GLU A 34 11.91 -17.99 -26.92
C GLU A 34 12.26 -16.66 -27.59
N THR A 35 11.25 -15.80 -27.79
CA THR A 35 11.44 -14.49 -28.44
C THR A 35 11.84 -13.38 -27.47
N ASN A 36 11.62 -13.54 -26.15
CA ASN A 36 11.72 -12.48 -25.15
C ASN A 36 10.84 -11.26 -25.47
N GLU A 37 9.76 -11.45 -26.23
CA GLU A 37 8.80 -10.40 -26.57
C GLU A 37 7.55 -10.51 -25.70
N TRP A 38 6.96 -9.35 -25.40
CA TRP A 38 5.67 -9.27 -24.72
C TRP A 38 4.55 -9.48 -25.72
N GLN A 39 3.82 -10.58 -25.58
CA GLN A 39 2.68 -10.92 -26.42
C GLN A 39 1.38 -10.76 -25.63
N LEU A 40 0.32 -10.35 -26.32
CA LEU A 40 -1.01 -10.25 -25.71
C LEU A 40 -1.55 -11.65 -25.47
N SER A 41 -1.85 -11.95 -24.21
CA SER A 41 -2.46 -13.23 -23.80
C SER A 41 -3.98 -13.15 -23.80
N ASP A 42 -4.57 -12.08 -23.26
CA ASP A 42 -6.02 -11.86 -23.39
C ASP A 42 -6.41 -10.39 -23.21
N SER A 43 -7.59 -10.03 -23.72
CA SER A 43 -8.18 -8.69 -23.61
C SER A 43 -9.69 -8.79 -23.52
N TRP A 44 -10.27 -8.35 -22.39
CA TRP A 44 -11.72 -8.38 -22.19
C TRP A 44 -12.23 -7.09 -21.52
N ARG A 45 -13.52 -6.82 -21.70
CA ARG A 45 -14.23 -5.74 -21.01
C ARG A 45 -14.59 -6.19 -19.59
N ALA A 46 -14.00 -5.55 -18.59
CA ALA A 46 -14.15 -5.94 -17.18
C ALA A 46 -15.20 -5.11 -16.43
N HIS A 47 -15.26 -3.81 -16.69
CA HIS A 47 -16.06 -2.84 -15.93
C HIS A 47 -16.93 -1.96 -16.83
N ASP A 48 -17.82 -1.17 -16.20
CA ASP A 48 -18.69 -0.21 -16.90
C ASP A 48 -18.18 1.23 -16.82
N SER A 49 -17.06 1.43 -16.14
CA SER A 49 -16.36 2.71 -16.03
C SER A 49 -14.84 2.50 -16.04
N SER A 50 -14.08 3.59 -15.91
CA SER A 50 -12.62 3.55 -15.92
C SER A 50 -12.10 2.63 -14.82
N ILE A 51 -11.17 1.75 -15.18
CA ILE A 51 -10.47 0.89 -14.22
C ILE A 51 -9.23 1.65 -13.77
N VAL A 52 -9.05 1.76 -12.45
CA VAL A 52 -8.02 2.64 -11.85
C VAL A 52 -6.94 1.83 -11.16
N SER A 53 -7.28 0.69 -10.57
CA SER A 53 -6.29 -0.17 -9.93
C SER A 53 -6.56 -1.63 -10.24
N LEU A 54 -5.47 -2.36 -10.24
CA LEU A 54 -5.42 -3.79 -10.48
C LEU A 54 -4.39 -4.37 -9.50
N ASP A 55 -4.65 -5.57 -9.03
CA ASP A 55 -3.65 -6.33 -8.29
C ASP A 55 -3.82 -7.84 -8.51
N TRP A 56 -2.75 -8.58 -8.26
CA TRP A 56 -2.74 -10.03 -8.41
C TRP A 56 -2.66 -10.70 -7.05
N ALA A 57 -3.37 -11.82 -6.91
CA ALA A 57 -3.30 -12.63 -5.70
C ALA A 57 -2.00 -13.45 -5.65
N SER A 58 -1.69 -13.99 -4.46
CA SER A 58 -0.63 -14.98 -4.30
C SER A 58 -0.93 -16.20 -5.18
N PRO A 59 0.05 -16.70 -5.97
CA PRO A 59 -0.14 -17.85 -6.84
C PRO A 59 -0.53 -19.16 -6.16
N GLU A 60 -0.38 -19.26 -4.85
CA GLU A 60 -0.84 -20.42 -4.08
C GLU A 60 -2.37 -20.59 -4.11
N TYR A 61 -3.10 -19.51 -4.39
CA TYR A 61 -4.56 -19.50 -4.54
C TYR A 61 -5.01 -19.62 -6.01
N GLY A 62 -4.08 -19.84 -6.93
CA GLY A 62 -4.34 -19.83 -8.37
C GLY A 62 -4.06 -18.47 -9.02
N ARG A 63 -4.57 -18.29 -10.23
CA ARG A 63 -4.33 -17.09 -11.04
C ARG A 63 -5.51 -16.15 -10.94
N ILE A 64 -5.49 -15.34 -9.88
CA ILE A 64 -6.58 -14.42 -9.56
C ILE A 64 -6.13 -12.97 -9.72
N ILE A 65 -6.99 -12.15 -10.31
CA ILE A 65 -6.83 -10.71 -10.43
C ILE A 65 -7.99 -10.01 -9.74
N ALA A 66 -7.68 -8.92 -9.04
CA ALA A 66 -8.65 -7.95 -8.57
C ALA A 66 -8.60 -6.68 -9.41
N THR A 67 -9.75 -6.14 -9.75
CA THR A 67 -9.88 -4.87 -10.49
C THR A 67 -10.81 -3.93 -9.74
N ALA A 68 -10.38 -2.67 -9.59
CA ALA A 68 -11.17 -1.60 -8.97
C ALA A 68 -11.47 -0.50 -9.98
N SER A 69 -12.72 -0.03 -9.97
CA SER A 69 -13.22 0.93 -10.95
C SER A 69 -14.01 2.07 -10.31
N TYR A 70 -14.14 3.16 -11.06
CA TYR A 70 -15.06 4.25 -10.79
C TYR A 70 -16.55 3.85 -10.88
N ASP A 71 -16.87 2.65 -11.37
CA ASP A 71 -18.22 2.08 -11.27
C ASP A 71 -18.61 1.64 -9.85
N ARG A 72 -17.73 1.88 -8.86
CA ARG A 72 -17.91 1.59 -7.42
C ARG A 72 -17.85 0.10 -7.09
N THR A 73 -17.41 -0.73 -8.03
CA THR A 73 -17.28 -2.17 -7.83
C THR A 73 -15.83 -2.62 -7.82
N VAL A 74 -15.53 -3.62 -6.98
CA VAL A 74 -14.35 -4.46 -7.15
C VAL A 74 -14.81 -5.76 -7.81
N LYS A 75 -14.13 -6.17 -8.88
CA LYS A 75 -14.39 -7.47 -9.51
C LYS A 75 -13.17 -8.35 -9.36
N LEU A 76 -13.43 -9.64 -9.16
CA LEU A 76 -12.40 -10.67 -9.12
C LEU A 76 -12.53 -11.59 -10.31
N TRP A 77 -11.39 -12.00 -10.85
CA TRP A 77 -11.27 -12.77 -12.07
C TRP A 77 -10.31 -13.93 -11.85
N GLU A 78 -10.64 -15.09 -12.39
CA GLU A 78 -9.78 -16.27 -12.43
C GLU A 78 -9.47 -16.63 -13.88
N GLU A 79 -8.22 -17.03 -14.13
CA GLU A 79 -7.79 -17.51 -15.44
C GLU A 79 -8.22 -18.97 -15.65
N ASP A 80 -9.02 -19.21 -16.68
CA ASP A 80 -9.34 -20.54 -17.21
C ASP A 80 -8.27 -20.94 -18.24
N PRO A 81 -7.40 -21.93 -17.95
CA PRO A 81 -6.36 -22.34 -18.86
C PRO A 81 -6.88 -23.04 -20.12
N ASP A 82 -8.11 -23.58 -20.09
CA ASP A 82 -8.69 -24.36 -21.18
C ASP A 82 -9.20 -23.48 -22.34
N GLN A 83 -9.37 -22.17 -22.11
CA GLN A 83 -9.75 -21.21 -23.14
C GLN A 83 -8.53 -20.76 -23.96
N GLU A 84 -8.70 -20.54 -25.25
CA GLU A 84 -7.63 -20.02 -26.11
C GLU A 84 -7.21 -18.59 -25.72
N GLU A 85 -5.93 -18.28 -25.92
CA GLU A 85 -5.40 -16.92 -25.78
C GLU A 85 -6.07 -15.98 -26.81
N CYS A 86 -6.28 -14.71 -26.44
CA CYS A 86 -6.99 -13.69 -27.22
C CYS A 86 -8.49 -13.97 -27.50
N SER A 87 -9.10 -14.93 -26.83
CA SER A 87 -10.54 -15.23 -26.96
C SER A 87 -11.47 -14.20 -26.30
N GLY A 88 -10.94 -13.38 -25.37
CA GLY A 88 -11.72 -12.47 -24.52
C GLY A 88 -12.56 -13.18 -23.46
N ARG A 89 -12.41 -14.51 -23.32
CA ARG A 89 -13.15 -15.37 -22.38
C ARG A 89 -12.26 -16.15 -21.43
N ARG A 90 -10.93 -15.96 -21.53
CA ARG A 90 -9.95 -16.67 -20.70
C ARG A 90 -10.06 -16.31 -19.22
N TRP A 91 -10.61 -15.13 -18.92
CA TRP A 91 -10.79 -14.66 -17.55
C TRP A 91 -12.26 -14.71 -17.14
N ALA A 92 -12.58 -15.67 -16.28
CA ALA A 92 -13.91 -15.83 -15.73
C ALA A 92 -14.10 -14.94 -14.50
N LYS A 93 -15.23 -14.22 -14.45
CA LYS A 93 -15.57 -13.39 -13.29
C LYS A 93 -16.02 -14.28 -12.13
N LEU A 94 -15.34 -14.17 -10.99
CA LEU A 94 -15.66 -14.91 -9.77
C LEU A 94 -16.72 -14.22 -8.94
N CYS A 95 -16.49 -12.95 -8.60
CA CYS A 95 -17.38 -12.19 -7.74
C CYS A 95 -17.41 -10.71 -8.14
N THR A 96 -18.39 -9.99 -7.62
CA THR A 96 -18.50 -8.54 -7.74
C THR A 96 -18.87 -7.98 -6.37
N LEU A 97 -17.96 -7.18 -5.80
CA LEU A 97 -18.13 -6.52 -4.51
C LEU A 97 -18.69 -5.13 -4.77
N ASN A 98 -19.88 -4.85 -4.24
CA ASN A 98 -20.65 -3.64 -4.50
C ASN A 98 -20.98 -2.86 -3.22
N ASP A 99 -20.25 -3.11 -2.13
CA ASP A 99 -20.45 -2.45 -0.84
C ASP A 99 -20.03 -0.96 -0.85
N SER A 100 -19.14 -0.57 -1.77
CA SER A 100 -18.67 0.81 -1.86
C SER A 100 -19.75 1.75 -2.40
N LYS A 101 -19.93 2.89 -1.72
CA LYS A 101 -20.88 3.93 -2.14
C LYS A 101 -20.25 4.97 -3.05
N GLY A 102 -18.93 4.98 -3.15
CA GLY A 102 -18.15 5.91 -3.96
C GLY A 102 -17.23 5.21 -4.96
N SER A 103 -16.68 5.99 -5.89
CA SER A 103 -15.68 5.53 -6.85
C SER A 103 -14.46 4.98 -6.12
N LEU A 104 -13.94 3.84 -6.57
CA LEU A 104 -12.76 3.22 -5.99
C LEU A 104 -11.48 3.71 -6.68
N TYR A 105 -10.42 3.86 -5.90
CA TYR A 105 -9.13 4.35 -6.38
C TYR A 105 -8.06 3.28 -6.33
N ASP A 106 -8.02 2.49 -5.26
CA ASP A 106 -7.00 1.45 -5.11
C ASP A 106 -7.55 0.16 -4.53
N VAL A 107 -6.94 -0.94 -4.96
CA VAL A 107 -7.19 -2.30 -4.50
C VAL A 107 -5.88 -3.04 -4.39
N LYS A 108 -5.65 -3.69 -3.24
CA LYS A 108 -4.44 -4.49 -2.99
C LYS A 108 -4.75 -5.77 -2.24
N PHE A 109 -4.22 -6.89 -2.75
CA PHE A 109 -4.22 -8.14 -2.02
C PHE A 109 -3.29 -8.07 -0.82
N ALA A 110 -3.72 -8.70 0.27
CA ALA A 110 -2.89 -8.89 1.43
C ALA A 110 -1.80 -9.94 1.14
N PRO A 111 -0.71 -9.94 1.91
CA PRO A 111 0.30 -10.98 1.84
C PRO A 111 -0.29 -12.39 2.01
N ALA A 112 0.19 -13.31 1.17
CA ALA A 112 -0.06 -14.76 1.16
C ALA A 112 -0.37 -15.41 2.52
N HIS A 113 0.46 -15.12 3.53
CA HIS A 113 0.39 -15.74 4.85
C HIS A 113 -0.84 -15.34 5.68
N LEU A 114 -1.60 -14.32 5.28
CA LEU A 114 -2.84 -13.89 5.91
C LEU A 114 -4.09 -14.55 5.31
N GLY A 115 -3.92 -15.39 4.29
CA GLY A 115 -5.02 -15.92 3.50
C GLY A 115 -5.33 -15.05 2.27
N LEU A 116 -6.38 -15.44 1.55
CA LEU A 116 -6.88 -14.69 0.41
C LEU A 116 -7.73 -13.52 0.89
N ARG A 117 -7.07 -12.39 1.11
CA ARG A 117 -7.64 -11.14 1.63
C ARG A 117 -7.34 -9.98 0.69
N LEU A 118 -8.27 -9.03 0.56
CA LEU A 118 -8.06 -7.81 -0.23
C LEU A 118 -8.51 -6.57 0.55
N ALA A 119 -7.81 -5.45 0.37
CA ALA A 119 -8.24 -4.14 0.81
C ALA A 119 -8.64 -3.27 -0.38
N SER A 120 -9.66 -2.46 -0.20
CA SER A 120 -10.11 -1.44 -1.17
C SER A 120 -10.36 -0.11 -0.47
N VAL A 121 -10.10 0.98 -1.20
CA VAL A 121 -10.37 2.35 -0.74
C VAL A 121 -11.00 3.16 -1.86
N GLY A 122 -11.94 4.03 -1.50
CA GLY A 122 -12.65 4.87 -2.45
C GLY A 122 -12.98 6.26 -1.92
N ASN A 123 -13.74 7.01 -2.72
CA ASN A 123 -14.17 8.37 -2.45
C ASN A 123 -15.04 8.51 -1.19
N ASP A 124 -15.66 7.42 -0.73
CA ASP A 124 -16.39 7.42 0.53
C ASP A 124 -15.47 7.47 1.75
N GLY A 125 -14.15 7.48 1.55
CA GLY A 125 -13.15 7.59 2.61
C GLY A 125 -13.14 6.40 3.55
N THR A 126 -13.66 5.26 3.11
CA THR A 126 -13.81 4.06 3.93
C THR A 126 -12.89 2.96 3.41
N LEU A 127 -12.00 2.48 4.29
CA LEU A 127 -11.20 1.29 4.04
C LEU A 127 -12.08 0.06 4.25
N ARG A 128 -12.18 -0.80 3.23
CA ARG A 128 -12.86 -2.08 3.31
C ARG A 128 -11.89 -3.22 3.10
N VAL A 129 -11.94 -4.22 3.97
CA VAL A 129 -11.16 -5.45 3.89
C VAL A 129 -12.11 -6.62 3.71
N TYR A 130 -11.88 -7.40 2.66
CA TYR A 130 -12.66 -8.59 2.34
C TYR A 130 -11.80 -9.85 2.44
N ASP A 131 -12.38 -10.92 2.97
CA ASP A 131 -11.75 -12.23 3.09
C ASP A 131 -12.56 -13.29 2.36
N ALA A 132 -11.85 -14.16 1.64
CA ALA A 132 -12.36 -15.46 1.22
C ALA A 132 -12.10 -16.47 2.35
N LEU A 133 -13.14 -16.80 3.12
CA LEU A 133 -13.03 -17.69 4.28
C LEU A 133 -12.75 -19.13 3.87
N GLU A 134 -13.30 -19.54 2.73
CA GLU A 134 -13.10 -20.86 2.15
C GLU A 134 -12.24 -20.76 0.89
N PRO A 135 -10.98 -21.22 0.91
CA PRO A 135 -10.11 -21.19 -0.27
C PRO A 135 -10.65 -22.03 -1.44
N SER A 136 -11.55 -22.97 -1.18
CA SER A 136 -12.21 -23.79 -2.20
C SER A 136 -13.31 -23.03 -2.95
N ASP A 137 -13.97 -22.06 -2.32
CA ASP A 137 -15.00 -21.24 -2.96
C ASP A 137 -14.51 -19.80 -3.11
N LEU A 138 -13.80 -19.56 -4.22
CA LEU A 138 -13.28 -18.25 -4.61
C LEU A 138 -14.37 -17.23 -4.96
N ARG A 139 -15.65 -17.61 -4.94
CA ARG A 139 -16.79 -16.70 -5.15
C ARG A 139 -17.31 -16.13 -3.82
N SER A 140 -17.06 -16.81 -2.70
CA SER A 140 -17.54 -16.44 -1.37
C SER A 140 -16.64 -15.40 -0.70
N TRP A 141 -16.88 -14.12 -0.99
CA TRP A 141 -16.14 -13.01 -0.39
C TRP A 141 -16.97 -12.33 0.70
N THR A 142 -16.40 -12.24 1.90
CA THR A 142 -17.06 -11.64 3.06
C THR A 142 -16.37 -10.36 3.47
N LEU A 143 -17.14 -9.33 3.84
CA LEU A 143 -16.61 -8.07 4.36
C LEU A 143 -16.21 -8.26 5.83
N THR A 144 -14.90 -8.36 6.09
CA THR A 144 -14.36 -8.60 7.44
C THR A 144 -14.18 -7.32 8.24
N SER A 145 -13.85 -6.20 7.60
CA SER A 145 -13.60 -4.95 8.30
C SER A 145 -13.95 -3.73 7.45
N GLU A 146 -14.64 -2.79 8.07
CA GLU A 146 -14.95 -1.48 7.50
C GLU A 146 -14.45 -0.41 8.48
N VAL A 147 -13.57 0.47 8.00
CA VAL A 147 -12.99 1.54 8.82
C VAL A 147 -13.14 2.86 8.08
N LYS A 148 -13.85 3.80 8.69
CA LYS A 148 -13.95 5.17 8.18
C LYS A 148 -12.63 5.89 8.45
N VAL A 149 -11.90 6.17 7.38
CA VAL A 149 -10.61 6.88 7.43
C VAL A 149 -10.83 8.39 7.42
N LEU A 150 -11.79 8.86 6.61
CA LEU A 150 -12.26 10.24 6.64
C LEU A 150 -13.48 10.39 7.55
N SER A 151 -13.49 11.43 8.38
CA SER A 151 -14.66 11.82 9.17
C SER A 151 -15.74 12.50 8.31
N VAL A 152 -15.34 13.18 7.24
CA VAL A 152 -16.23 13.88 6.28
C VAL A 152 -15.89 13.44 4.86
N SER A 153 -16.88 13.02 4.10
CA SER A 153 -16.68 12.57 2.71
C SER A 153 -16.23 13.74 1.82
N SER A 154 -15.11 13.57 1.12
CA SER A 154 -14.50 14.57 0.21
C SER A 154 -15.20 14.62 -1.15
N ALA A 155 -16.54 14.52 -1.19
CA ALA A 155 -17.31 14.51 -2.43
C ALA A 155 -17.34 15.86 -3.18
N ALA A 156 -16.79 16.93 -2.58
CA ALA A 156 -16.79 18.28 -3.15
C ALA A 156 -15.51 18.67 -3.91
N ASN A 157 -14.42 17.89 -3.80
CA ASN A 157 -13.14 18.24 -4.40
C ASN A 157 -12.90 17.47 -5.71
N LEU A 158 -12.61 18.19 -6.80
CA LEU A 158 -12.23 17.62 -8.10
C LEU A 158 -10.89 16.86 -8.06
N GLN A 159 -10.07 17.08 -7.03
CA GLN A 159 -8.79 16.41 -6.84
C GLN A 159 -8.82 15.59 -5.54
N SER A 160 -9.05 14.30 -5.68
CA SER A 160 -8.95 13.32 -4.60
C SER A 160 -8.08 12.14 -5.05
N ASP A 161 -7.23 11.70 -4.14
CA ASP A 161 -6.32 10.59 -4.36
C ASP A 161 -6.29 9.70 -3.12
N PHE A 162 -6.27 8.39 -3.35
CA PHE A 162 -6.26 7.40 -2.29
C PHE A 162 -5.38 6.23 -2.72
N CYS A 163 -4.54 5.76 -1.81
CA CYS A 163 -3.59 4.67 -2.10
C CYS A 163 -3.51 3.70 -0.93
N LEU A 164 -3.21 2.45 -1.22
CA LEU A 164 -3.06 1.38 -0.24
C LEU A 164 -1.73 0.65 -0.44
N SER A 165 -1.13 0.23 0.68
CA SER A 165 -0.04 -0.74 0.61
C SER A 165 -0.02 -1.59 1.88
N TRP A 166 -0.02 -2.91 1.72
CA TRP A 166 0.11 -3.85 2.82
C TRP A 166 1.57 -3.99 3.25
N CYS A 167 1.80 -4.26 4.53
CA CYS A 167 3.11 -4.67 5.01
C CYS A 167 3.43 -6.08 4.46
N PRO A 168 4.45 -6.25 3.59
CA PRO A 168 4.77 -7.55 2.99
C PRO A 168 5.41 -8.53 3.98
N SER A 169 5.78 -8.06 5.17
CA SER A 169 6.55 -8.83 6.14
C SER A 169 5.72 -9.98 6.73
N ARG A 170 6.22 -11.21 6.62
CA ARG A 170 5.59 -12.42 7.18
C ARG A 170 5.70 -12.51 8.71
N PHE A 171 6.71 -11.87 9.30
CA PHE A 171 7.02 -11.96 10.73
C PHE A 171 6.60 -10.72 11.51
N SER A 172 5.99 -9.73 10.84
CA SER A 172 5.39 -8.56 11.48
C SER A 172 3.91 -8.84 11.75
N PRO A 173 3.31 -8.25 12.80
CA PRO A 173 1.86 -8.20 12.88
C PRO A 173 1.27 -7.52 11.63
N GLU A 174 0.04 -7.92 11.29
CA GLU A 174 -0.72 -7.41 10.15
C GLU A 174 -0.83 -5.89 10.23
N LYS A 175 -0.28 -5.23 9.22
CA LYS A 175 -0.27 -3.78 9.07
C LYS A 175 -0.52 -3.41 7.62
N LEU A 176 -1.15 -2.27 7.41
CA LEU A 176 -1.31 -1.66 6.10
C LEU A 176 -1.25 -0.14 6.25
N VAL A 177 -0.75 0.53 5.21
CA VAL A 177 -0.78 1.99 5.12
C VAL A 177 -1.91 2.39 4.17
N VAL A 178 -2.69 3.38 4.61
CA VAL A 178 -3.71 4.04 3.80
C VAL A 178 -3.32 5.48 3.63
N CYS A 179 -3.24 5.93 2.39
CA CYS A 179 -3.11 7.32 2.03
C CYS A 179 -4.48 7.84 1.60
N VAL A 180 -4.89 8.95 2.20
CA VAL A 180 -6.12 9.66 1.89
C VAL A 180 -5.81 11.13 1.75
N LEU A 181 -5.93 11.67 0.54
CA LEU A 181 -5.58 13.05 0.23
C LEU A 181 -4.13 13.36 0.65
N ASP A 182 -3.94 14.18 1.68
CA ASP A 182 -2.66 14.59 2.27
C ASP A 182 -2.27 13.77 3.51
N GLN A 183 -3.16 12.90 4.01
CA GLN A 183 -2.93 12.11 5.21
C GLN A 183 -2.47 10.70 4.86
N ALA A 184 -1.41 10.24 5.51
CA ALA A 184 -0.98 8.84 5.46
C ALA A 184 -1.06 8.22 6.86
N LEU A 185 -1.92 7.20 7.00
CA LEU A 185 -2.20 6.53 8.27
C LEU A 185 -1.79 5.07 8.19
N ILE A 186 -1.11 4.58 9.22
CA ILE A 186 -0.76 3.17 9.38
C ILE A 186 -1.82 2.53 10.26
N TYR A 187 -2.47 1.51 9.73
CA TYR A 187 -3.38 0.65 10.47
C TYR A 187 -2.65 -0.62 10.88
N GLN A 188 -2.86 -1.04 12.12
CA GLN A 188 -2.39 -2.30 12.66
C GLN A 188 -3.57 -3.11 13.19
N ARG A 189 -3.56 -4.41 12.93
CA ARG A 189 -4.53 -5.33 13.53
C ARG A 189 -4.24 -5.49 15.02
N GLY A 190 -5.23 -5.14 15.84
CA GLY A 190 -5.20 -5.37 17.28
C GLY A 190 -5.50 -6.83 17.64
N LYS A 191 -5.35 -7.16 18.93
CA LYS A 191 -5.73 -8.48 19.48
C LYS A 191 -7.23 -8.76 19.38
N ASP A 192 -8.03 -7.70 19.23
CA ASP A 192 -9.48 -7.73 19.08
C ASP A 192 -9.93 -8.02 17.64
N ASN A 193 -9.02 -8.36 16.73
CA ASN A 193 -9.31 -8.51 15.31
C ASN A 193 -10.00 -7.26 14.74
N LYS A 194 -9.59 -6.07 15.17
CA LYS A 194 -9.99 -4.81 14.54
C LYS A 194 -8.75 -4.04 14.12
N LEU A 195 -8.92 -3.22 13.09
CA LEU A 195 -7.85 -2.35 12.61
C LEU A 195 -7.87 -1.06 13.44
N HIS A 196 -6.75 -0.78 14.10
CA HIS A 196 -6.53 0.44 14.87
C HIS A 196 -5.48 1.31 14.18
N VAL A 197 -5.62 2.62 14.30
CA VAL A 197 -4.60 3.56 13.83
C VAL A 197 -3.39 3.44 14.76
N ALA A 198 -2.26 2.98 14.21
CA ALA A 198 -1.02 2.75 14.94
C ALA A 198 -0.02 3.91 14.79
N GLY A 199 -0.16 4.73 13.75
CA GLY A 199 0.65 5.92 13.56
C GLY A 199 0.26 6.70 12.30
N LYS A 200 0.78 7.92 12.19
CA LYS A 200 0.59 8.82 11.04
C LYS A 200 1.97 9.16 10.46
N LEU A 201 2.08 9.12 9.14
CA LEU A 201 3.23 9.67 8.42
C LEU A 201 2.96 11.16 8.21
N GLU A 202 3.79 12.00 8.79
CA GLU A 202 3.65 13.45 8.74
C GLU A 202 4.69 14.09 7.81
N GLY A 203 4.39 15.30 7.34
CA GLY A 203 5.30 16.10 6.51
C GLY A 203 4.85 16.27 5.06
N HIS A 204 3.71 15.70 4.66
CA HIS A 204 3.14 15.86 3.30
C HIS A 204 2.55 17.26 3.11
N GLY A 205 3.00 17.97 2.07
CA GLY A 205 2.53 19.31 1.72
C GLY A 205 1.48 19.34 0.59
N GLY A 206 0.93 18.18 0.23
CA GLY A 206 0.00 18.03 -0.88
C GLY A 206 -0.56 16.60 -0.97
N LEU A 207 -1.26 16.32 -2.06
CA LEU A 207 -1.85 14.99 -2.31
C LEU A 207 -0.78 13.92 -2.43
N ILE A 208 -0.98 12.79 -1.75
CA ILE A 208 -0.13 11.61 -1.88
C ILE A 208 -0.63 10.83 -3.09
N ARG A 209 0.24 10.66 -4.09
CA ARG A 209 -0.08 9.99 -5.35
C ARG A 209 0.16 8.49 -5.32
N SER A 210 1.12 8.07 -4.51
CA SER A 210 1.52 6.68 -4.43
C SER A 210 2.20 6.39 -3.10
N VAL A 211 1.94 5.19 -2.59
CA VAL A 211 2.56 4.66 -1.38
C VAL A 211 3.01 3.24 -1.64
N SER A 212 4.17 2.88 -1.11
CA SER A 212 4.69 1.53 -1.22
C SER A 212 5.43 1.13 0.04
N TRP A 213 5.02 0.02 0.63
CA TRP A 213 5.66 -0.61 1.76
C TRP A 213 6.79 -1.54 1.29
N ALA A 214 8.01 -1.33 1.78
CA ALA A 214 9.16 -2.11 1.37
C ALA A 214 9.15 -3.51 2.01
N PRO A 215 9.47 -4.58 1.26
CA PRO A 215 9.76 -5.88 1.83
C PRO A 215 10.93 -5.81 2.83
N SER A 216 10.72 -6.18 4.09
CA SER A 216 11.72 -6.06 5.18
C SER A 216 12.68 -7.26 5.27
N ILE A 217 13.04 -7.87 4.14
CA ILE A 217 13.95 -9.04 4.14
C ILE A 217 15.31 -8.62 4.71
N GLY A 218 15.70 -9.24 5.82
CA GLY A 218 16.96 -8.92 6.53
C GLY A 218 16.93 -7.63 7.36
N ARG A 219 15.77 -6.98 7.52
CA ARG A 219 15.61 -5.78 8.35
C ARG A 219 14.61 -6.04 9.47
N TRP A 220 14.94 -5.61 10.68
CA TRP A 220 14.03 -5.66 11.82
C TRP A 220 13.04 -4.48 11.86
N TYR A 221 13.31 -3.44 11.07
CA TYR A 221 12.46 -2.27 10.90
C TYR A 221 11.74 -2.32 9.55
N GLN A 222 10.62 -1.63 9.46
CA GLN A 222 9.84 -1.47 8.23
C GLN A 222 10.21 -0.16 7.54
N VAL A 223 10.06 -0.11 6.21
CA VAL A 223 10.29 1.10 5.43
C VAL A 223 9.06 1.34 4.56
N ILE A 224 8.56 2.57 4.58
CA ILE A 224 7.44 3.01 3.76
C ILE A 224 7.88 4.20 2.94
N THR A 225 7.59 4.19 1.65
CA THR A 225 7.84 5.33 0.77
C THR A 225 6.54 5.95 0.31
N THR A 226 6.50 7.28 0.29
CA THR A 226 5.39 8.03 -0.29
C THR A 226 5.89 8.95 -1.40
N GLY A 227 5.19 8.98 -2.52
CA GLY A 227 5.32 10.00 -3.57
C GLY A 227 4.21 11.02 -3.43
N CYS A 228 4.56 12.30 -3.37
CA CYS A 228 3.62 13.39 -3.13
C CYS A 228 3.61 14.41 -4.29
N LYS A 229 2.48 15.09 -4.42
CA LYS A 229 2.24 16.21 -5.34
C LYS A 229 3.18 17.40 -5.10
N ASP A 230 3.71 17.55 -3.88
CA ASP A 230 4.74 18.57 -3.58
C ASP A 230 6.10 18.31 -4.27
N GLY A 231 6.21 17.18 -4.98
CA GLY A 231 7.39 16.78 -5.74
C GLY A 231 8.48 16.13 -4.91
N LYS A 232 8.18 15.78 -3.66
CA LYS A 232 9.09 15.10 -2.76
C LYS A 232 8.79 13.61 -2.65
N VAL A 233 9.84 12.81 -2.75
CA VAL A 233 9.86 11.41 -2.33
C VAL A 233 10.24 11.37 -0.86
N ARG A 234 9.41 10.79 -0.01
CA ARG A 234 9.68 10.63 1.42
C ARG A 234 9.78 9.18 1.80
N ILE A 235 10.78 8.85 2.60
CA ILE A 235 11.08 7.50 3.06
C ILE A 235 11.04 7.50 4.58
N TYR A 236 10.12 6.71 5.12
CA TYR A 236 9.88 6.59 6.55
C TYR A 236 10.39 5.25 7.05
N LYS A 237 11.15 5.28 8.13
CA LYS A 237 11.52 4.11 8.93
C LYS A 237 10.51 3.93 10.04
N VAL A 238 9.90 2.75 10.10
CA VAL A 238 8.89 2.40 11.09
C VAL A 238 9.42 1.27 11.95
N THR A 239 9.50 1.53 13.26
CA THR A 239 9.99 0.57 14.26
C THR A 239 8.92 0.32 15.31
N GLU A 240 8.76 -0.94 15.71
CA GLU A 240 7.83 -1.29 16.78
C GLU A 240 8.56 -1.17 18.11
N ARG A 241 8.07 -0.31 19.02
CA ARG A 241 8.57 -0.31 20.39
C ARG A 241 7.99 -1.52 21.10
N VAL A 242 8.85 -2.44 21.52
CA VAL A 242 8.46 -3.39 22.56
C VAL A 242 8.21 -2.56 23.80
N SER A 243 6.97 -2.52 24.28
CA SER A 243 6.69 -2.04 25.62
C SER A 243 7.36 -3.02 26.57
N THR A 244 8.59 -2.72 26.99
CA THR A 244 9.16 -3.38 28.17
C THR A 244 8.28 -2.98 29.34
N SER A 245 7.32 -3.82 29.68
CA SER A 245 6.69 -3.81 30.99
C SER A 245 7.82 -3.95 32.00
N ALA A 246 8.16 -2.85 32.67
CA ALA A 246 9.13 -2.81 33.74
C ALA A 246 8.83 -3.96 34.71
N THR A 247 9.72 -4.94 34.74
CA THR A 247 9.70 -6.04 35.70
C THR A 247 11.05 -5.98 36.40
N THR A 248 11.02 -5.40 37.61
CA THR A 248 11.87 -5.67 38.78
C THR A 248 13.39 -5.59 38.55
N THR A 249 14.13 -4.68 39.19
CA THR A 249 14.40 -4.71 40.63
C THR A 249 14.56 -3.33 41.23
N ALA A 250 13.77 -3.05 42.28
CA ALA A 250 14.16 -2.10 43.30
C ALA A 250 15.48 -2.58 43.94
N SER A 251 16.57 -1.86 43.68
CA SER A 251 17.76 -1.88 44.51
C SER A 251 17.98 -0.46 45.01
N SER A 252 17.57 -0.29 46.27
CA SER A 252 17.90 0.79 47.17
C SER A 252 19.36 1.21 47.08
N ILE A 253 19.62 2.45 46.64
CA ILE A 253 20.66 3.29 47.23
C ILE A 253 20.08 4.70 47.28
N SER A 254 19.87 5.14 48.52
CA SER A 254 19.52 6.48 48.97
C SER A 254 20.63 7.47 48.66
N GLU A 255 20.31 8.58 47.99
CA GLU A 255 20.98 9.86 48.24
C GLU A 255 19.93 10.98 48.23
N ASP A 256 19.63 11.44 49.43
CA ASP A 256 18.80 12.59 49.74
C ASP A 256 19.51 13.89 49.37
N LEU A 257 18.94 14.69 48.48
CA LEU A 257 19.10 16.15 48.52
C LEU A 257 17.74 16.78 48.20
N ALA A 258 17.17 17.34 49.27
CA ALA A 258 15.95 18.11 49.28
C ALA A 258 16.16 19.49 48.64
N ASP A 259 15.21 19.91 47.82
CA ASP A 259 14.84 21.33 47.73
C ASP A 259 13.33 21.44 47.55
N ASN A 260 12.70 22.03 48.56
CA ASN A 260 11.29 22.38 48.63
C ASN A 260 11.06 23.75 47.95
N ASN A 261 10.04 23.82 47.10
CA ASN A 261 9.03 24.90 47.03
C ASN A 261 8.12 24.61 45.83
N SER A 262 6.93 24.05 46.06
CA SER A 262 5.68 24.79 46.30
C SER A 262 5.24 25.60 45.08
N ASP A 263 4.40 24.99 44.23
CA ASP A 263 3.24 25.69 43.71
C ASP A 263 2.10 24.71 43.40
N ILE A 264 1.04 24.88 44.19
CA ILE A 264 -0.26 24.22 44.09
C ILE A 264 -1.10 25.03 43.11
N THR A 265 -1.48 24.46 41.97
CA THR A 265 -2.66 24.91 41.21
C THR A 265 -3.46 23.72 40.67
N THR A 266 -4.41 23.33 41.51
CA THR A 266 -5.78 22.85 41.24
C THR A 266 -6.09 22.16 39.90
N ASP A 267 -6.38 20.88 40.05
CA ASP A 267 -7.14 20.01 39.16
C ASP A 267 -8.49 20.59 38.73
N VAL A 268 -8.77 20.56 37.42
CA VAL A 268 -10.14 20.39 36.90
C VAL A 268 -10.14 19.10 36.07
N ASN A 269 -10.72 18.09 36.70
CA ASN A 269 -10.96 16.76 36.18
C ASN A 269 -12.20 16.81 35.29
N ASP A 270 -12.05 16.67 33.98
CA ASP A 270 -13.16 16.29 33.10
C ASP A 270 -12.93 14.87 32.59
N SER A 271 -13.59 13.95 33.31
CA SER A 271 -13.51 12.51 33.14
C SER A 271 -14.49 12.02 32.08
N THR A 272 -14.06 12.01 30.81
CA THR A 272 -14.64 11.14 29.78
C THR A 272 -13.55 10.68 28.81
N GLY A 273 -12.83 9.62 29.15
CA GLY A 273 -11.73 9.11 28.31
C GLY A 273 -11.57 7.61 28.47
N SER A 274 -12.22 6.87 27.57
CA SER A 274 -12.13 5.41 27.38
C SER A 274 -10.73 4.86 27.68
N LYS A 275 -10.65 3.81 28.51
CA LYS A 275 -9.43 3.02 28.73
C LYS A 275 -8.93 2.49 27.38
N LYS A 276 -8.04 3.22 26.71
CA LYS A 276 -7.34 2.78 25.51
C LYS A 276 -6.41 1.63 25.92
N GLY A 277 -6.75 0.41 25.51
CA GLY A 277 -5.81 -0.70 25.52
C GLY A 277 -4.54 -0.26 24.78
N SER A 278 -3.37 -0.46 25.40
CA SER A 278 -2.09 -0.03 24.84
C SER A 278 -1.78 -0.82 23.57
N THR A 279 -2.15 -0.28 22.41
CA THR A 279 -1.57 -0.71 21.15
C THR A 279 -0.08 -0.36 21.16
N PRO A 280 0.81 -1.21 20.64
CA PRO A 280 2.23 -0.89 20.59
C PRO A 280 2.42 0.38 19.75
N ALA A 281 2.95 1.44 20.38
CA ALA A 281 3.21 2.69 19.69
C ALA A 281 4.34 2.48 18.67
N LEU A 282 4.03 2.67 17.38
CA LEU A 282 5.03 2.65 16.32
C LEU A 282 5.86 3.92 16.39
N ARG A 283 7.19 3.80 16.38
CA ARG A 283 8.10 4.93 16.21
C ARG A 283 8.37 5.11 14.71
N ILE A 284 7.97 6.26 14.20
CA ILE A 284 8.07 6.66 12.79
C ILE A 284 9.15 7.73 12.69
N GLU A 285 10.13 7.52 11.82
CA GLU A 285 11.24 8.45 11.57
C GLU A 285 11.34 8.73 10.07
N LEU A 286 11.42 10.00 9.69
CA LEU A 286 11.76 10.37 8.31
C LEU A 286 13.27 10.17 8.11
N ILE A 287 13.65 9.25 7.22
CA ILE A 287 15.07 8.91 6.95
C ILE A 287 15.57 9.41 5.60
N GLY A 288 14.66 9.83 4.72
CA GLY A 288 15.00 10.41 3.43
C GLY A 288 13.89 11.29 2.92
N GLU A 289 14.26 12.49 2.47
CA GLU A 289 13.41 13.39 1.70
C GLU A 289 14.19 13.84 0.48
N HIS A 290 13.63 13.62 -0.70
CA HIS A 290 14.29 13.92 -1.97
C HIS A 290 13.34 14.71 -2.88
N ASP A 291 13.78 15.89 -3.31
CA ASP A 291 13.06 16.80 -4.20
C ASP A 291 13.60 16.77 -5.64
N ASP A 292 14.36 15.73 -5.97
CA ASP A 292 15.04 15.51 -7.24
C ASP A 292 14.15 15.62 -8.49
N HIS A 293 12.86 15.27 -8.39
CA HIS A 293 11.91 15.39 -9.51
C HIS A 293 11.46 16.83 -9.76
N LYS A 294 11.49 17.70 -8.74
CA LYS A 294 11.03 19.11 -8.77
C LYS A 294 9.58 19.33 -9.24
N ALA A 295 8.82 18.24 -9.36
CA ALA A 295 7.44 18.18 -9.86
C ALA A 295 6.77 16.93 -9.28
N GLU A 296 5.47 16.75 -9.50
CA GLU A 296 4.67 15.71 -8.84
C GLU A 296 5.29 14.30 -9.03
N VAL A 297 5.42 13.56 -7.93
CA VAL A 297 5.87 12.16 -7.97
C VAL A 297 4.63 11.28 -8.06
N TRP A 298 4.42 10.65 -9.21
CA TRP A 298 3.22 9.85 -9.50
C TRP A 298 3.30 8.41 -9.03
N SER A 299 4.49 7.82 -9.01
CA SER A 299 4.65 6.40 -8.71
C SER A 299 5.89 6.18 -7.86
N VAL A 300 5.72 5.36 -6.82
CA VAL A 300 6.81 4.82 -6.02
C VAL A 300 6.64 3.31 -5.91
N SER A 301 7.72 2.55 -6.09
CA SER A 301 7.65 1.08 -6.01
C SER A 301 8.96 0.50 -5.48
N TRP A 302 8.84 -0.51 -4.62
CA TRP A 302 9.98 -1.26 -4.12
C TRP A 302 10.22 -2.53 -4.93
N ASN A 303 11.49 -2.92 -5.04
CA ASN A 303 11.83 -4.24 -5.53
C ASN A 303 11.45 -5.34 -4.51
N LEU A 304 11.47 -6.60 -4.96
CA LEU A 304 11.11 -7.78 -4.17
C LEU A 304 11.89 -7.90 -2.85
N THR A 305 13.16 -7.49 -2.84
CA THR A 305 14.02 -7.58 -1.66
C THR A 305 13.97 -6.33 -0.78
N GLY A 306 13.27 -5.28 -1.21
CA GLY A 306 13.21 -3.98 -0.56
C GLY A 306 14.54 -3.22 -0.50
N THR A 307 15.50 -3.56 -1.37
CA THR A 307 16.82 -2.92 -1.46
C THR A 307 16.90 -1.76 -2.45
N VAL A 308 16.02 -1.74 -3.46
CA VAL A 308 15.94 -0.71 -4.48
C VAL A 308 14.53 -0.14 -4.51
N LEU A 309 14.45 1.19 -4.42
CA LEU A 309 13.23 1.95 -4.61
C LEU A 309 13.26 2.58 -6.00
N SER A 310 12.13 2.60 -6.70
CA SER A 310 11.93 3.40 -7.91
C SER A 310 10.96 4.55 -7.62
N SER A 311 11.22 5.70 -8.22
CA SER A 311 10.27 6.82 -8.25
C SER A 311 10.14 7.37 -9.67
N ALA A 312 8.93 7.77 -10.05
CA ALA A 312 8.64 8.40 -11.34
C ALA A 312 7.79 9.64 -11.13
N GLY A 313 8.07 10.71 -11.85
CA GLY A 313 7.36 11.98 -11.75
C GLY A 313 7.13 12.66 -13.10
N ASP A 314 6.59 13.87 -13.04
CA ASP A 314 6.29 14.71 -14.21
C ASP A 314 7.51 15.11 -15.03
N ASP A 315 8.71 15.00 -14.47
CA ASP A 315 9.97 15.24 -15.18
C ASP A 315 10.26 14.22 -16.30
N GLY A 316 9.40 13.19 -16.44
CA GLY A 316 9.54 12.14 -17.44
C GLY A 316 10.71 11.20 -17.15
N LYS A 317 11.22 11.20 -15.92
CA LYS A 317 12.36 10.38 -15.49
C LYS A 317 11.93 9.36 -14.45
N VAL A 318 12.56 8.20 -14.50
CA VAL A 318 12.50 7.20 -13.44
C VAL A 318 13.81 7.19 -12.70
N ARG A 319 13.78 7.33 -11.39
CA ARG A 319 14.97 7.34 -10.53
C ARG A 319 15.00 6.07 -9.70
N LEU A 320 16.17 5.45 -9.60
CA LEU A 320 16.39 4.30 -8.73
C LEU A 320 17.21 4.73 -7.52
N TRP A 321 16.77 4.33 -6.33
CA TRP A 321 17.34 4.73 -5.05
C TRP A 321 17.80 3.50 -4.29
N ARG A 322 18.91 3.64 -3.57
CA ARG A 322 19.44 2.60 -2.68
C ARG A 322 19.88 3.21 -1.36
N SER A 323 19.69 2.45 -0.27
CA SER A 323 20.21 2.82 1.04
C SER A 323 21.73 2.65 1.10
N THR A 324 22.42 3.65 1.63
CA THR A 324 23.83 3.59 2.02
C THR A 324 24.00 2.86 3.36
N TYR A 325 25.26 2.63 3.76
CA TYR A 325 25.58 2.07 5.08
C TYR A 325 25.09 2.95 6.25
N SER A 326 24.90 4.25 6.04
CA SER A 326 24.35 5.19 7.02
C SER A 326 22.81 5.17 7.09
N ASN A 327 22.13 4.29 6.36
CA ASN A 327 20.67 4.28 6.15
C ASN A 327 20.11 5.53 5.44
N GLU A 328 20.95 6.30 4.77
CA GLU A 328 20.50 7.39 3.89
C GLU A 328 20.19 6.83 2.51
N PHE A 329 19.21 7.39 1.81
CA PHE A 329 18.91 6.99 0.44
C PHE A 329 19.65 7.88 -0.55
N ARG A 330 20.27 7.25 -1.55
CA ARG A 330 20.92 7.97 -2.66
C ARG A 330 20.38 7.48 -4.00
N CYS A 331 20.24 8.42 -4.93
CA CYS A 331 19.90 8.13 -6.31
C CYS A 331 21.08 7.41 -6.98
N MET A 332 20.86 6.17 -7.41
CA MET A 332 21.84 5.32 -8.09
C MET A 332 21.84 5.53 -9.60
N SER A 333 20.66 5.72 -10.18
CA SER A 333 20.51 5.91 -11.62
C SER A 333 19.25 6.70 -11.95
N VAL A 334 19.31 7.35 -13.11
CA VAL A 334 18.19 8.12 -13.68
C VAL A 334 17.96 7.60 -15.09
N ILE A 335 16.76 7.10 -15.34
CA ILE A 335 16.32 6.57 -16.62
C ILE A 335 15.41 7.63 -17.26
N SER A 336 15.68 8.00 -18.50
CA SER A 336 14.88 8.94 -19.30
C SER A 336 14.62 8.35 -20.67
N ALA A 337 13.46 8.65 -21.26
CA ALA A 337 13.10 8.21 -22.60
C ALA A 337 13.91 8.91 -23.72
N GLN A 338 14.66 9.98 -23.40
CA GLN A 338 15.58 10.60 -24.36
C GLN A 338 16.80 9.69 -24.58
N GLN A 339 16.67 8.81 -25.57
CA GLN A 339 17.78 8.15 -26.21
C GLN A 339 18.72 9.24 -26.72
N GLN A 340 19.89 9.38 -26.11
CA GLN A 340 20.94 10.23 -26.68
C GLN A 340 21.18 9.72 -28.11
N ARG A 341 20.72 10.48 -29.11
CA ARG A 341 21.28 10.39 -30.45
C ARG A 341 22.74 10.82 -30.26
N ALA A 342 23.62 9.83 -30.15
CA ALA A 342 25.05 10.07 -30.28
C ALA A 342 25.23 10.73 -31.65
N SER A 343 25.56 12.02 -31.64
CA SER A 343 26.09 12.70 -32.82
C SER A 343 27.39 12.00 -33.18
N GLN A 344 27.36 11.23 -34.27
CA GLN A 344 28.55 10.69 -34.93
C GLN A 344 29.41 11.81 -35.51
#